data_AF-A0A831M0Y2-F1
#
_entry.id   AF-A0A831M0Y2-F1
#
_cell.length_a   1.000
_cell.length_b   1.000
_cell.length_c   1.000
_cell.angle_alpha   90.00
_cell.angle_beta   90.00
_cell.angle_gamma   90.00
#
_symmetry.space_group_name_H-M   'P 1'
#
loop_
_entity.id
_entity.type
_entity.pdbx_description
1 polymer ?
#
loop_
_entity_poly.entity_id
_entity_poly.type
_entity_poly.pdbx_seq_one_letter_code
_entity_poly.pdbx_strand_id
1 'polypeptide(L)'
;MRSLKAMASVLAAAAIVLLAAGPGPGLGGRPAVSAGPDVDRLFEACTVIMVGRAASTDGSVMSTHAADCGVCDFTWHHVPAADHKPGEMRRLYNINQIRT
;
A
#
# COMPACT_ATOMS: atom_id res chain seq x y z
N MET A 1 -10.11 10.83 49.22
CA MET A 1 -10.34 9.76 48.19
C MET A 1 -10.70 10.30 46.81
N ARG A 2 -11.59 11.31 46.65
CA ARG A 2 -11.92 11.89 45.34
C ARG A 2 -10.74 12.65 44.68
N SER A 3 -9.93 13.35 45.47
CA SER A 3 -8.72 14.05 45.00
C SER A 3 -7.61 13.12 44.49
N LEU A 4 -7.46 11.94 45.12
CA LEU A 4 -6.45 10.96 44.74
C LEU A 4 -6.78 10.29 43.39
N LYS A 5 -8.06 10.02 43.14
CA LYS A 5 -8.56 9.53 41.85
C LYS A 5 -8.39 10.58 40.74
N ALA A 6 -8.67 11.85 41.04
CA ALA A 6 -8.46 12.95 40.10
C ALA A 6 -6.99 13.13 39.74
N MET A 7 -6.07 13.11 40.72
CA MET A 7 -4.63 13.16 40.46
C MET A 7 -4.15 11.97 39.62
N ALA A 8 -4.58 10.75 39.95
CA ALA A 8 -4.22 9.57 39.17
C ALA A 8 -4.71 9.65 37.72
N SER A 9 -5.88 10.25 37.49
CA SER A 9 -6.46 10.45 36.16
C SER A 9 -5.65 11.46 35.34
N VAL A 10 -5.23 12.57 35.97
CA VAL A 10 -4.42 13.61 35.32
C VAL A 10 -3.02 13.10 35.01
N LEU A 11 -2.40 12.36 35.93
CA LEU A 11 -1.10 11.72 35.71
C LEU A 11 -1.15 10.68 34.59
N ALA A 12 -2.20 9.87 34.52
CA ALA A 12 -2.39 8.90 33.44
C ALA A 12 -2.58 9.60 32.08
N ALA A 13 -3.38 10.67 32.03
CA ALA A 13 -3.58 11.45 30.81
C ALA A 13 -2.28 12.14 30.34
N ALA A 14 -1.51 12.73 31.26
CA ALA A 14 -0.22 13.34 30.95
C ALA A 14 0.81 12.32 30.45
N ALA A 15 0.85 11.13 31.05
CA ALA A 15 1.72 10.05 30.59
C ALA A 15 1.36 9.58 29.18
N ILE A 16 0.07 9.46 28.84
CA ILE A 16 -0.40 9.08 27.50
C ILE A 16 0.01 10.13 26.46
N VAL A 17 -0.12 11.42 26.79
CA VAL A 17 0.33 12.51 25.89
C VAL A 17 1.84 12.50 25.70
N LEU A 18 2.61 12.26 26.77
CA LEU A 18 4.07 12.17 26.70
C LEU A 18 4.56 10.92 25.94
N LEU A 19 3.83 9.80 26.01
CA LEU A 19 4.11 8.58 25.25
C LEU A 19 3.70 8.70 23.78
N ALA A 20 2.62 9.42 23.47
CA ALA A 20 2.19 9.69 22.10
C ALA A 20 3.02 10.79 21.42
N ALA A 21 3.64 11.68 22.20
CA ALA A 21 4.54 12.73 21.72
C ALA A 21 6.03 12.40 21.92
N GLY A 22 6.36 11.14 22.24
CA GLY A 22 7.74 10.65 22.16
C GLY A 22 8.32 10.98 20.79
N PRO A 23 9.66 11.13 20.67
CA PRO A 23 10.29 11.56 19.43
C PRO A 23 9.79 10.62 18.34
N GLY A 24 8.89 11.14 17.50
CA GLY A 24 8.37 10.38 16.38
C GLY A 24 9.59 9.86 15.62
N PRO A 25 9.51 8.67 14.98
CA PRO A 25 10.56 8.26 14.07
C PRO A 25 10.80 9.48 13.19
N GLY A 26 12.02 10.02 13.29
CA GLY A 26 12.29 11.32 12.72
C GLY A 26 11.75 11.33 11.31
N LEU A 27 11.28 12.49 10.86
CA LEU A 27 11.16 12.78 9.44
C LEU A 27 12.58 12.75 8.85
N GLY A 28 13.26 11.60 8.93
CA GLY A 28 14.43 11.25 8.17
C GLY A 28 13.93 11.32 6.75
N GLY A 29 14.26 12.43 6.10
CA GLY A 29 13.98 12.63 4.70
C GLY A 29 14.35 11.34 3.99
N ARG A 30 13.37 10.76 3.27
CA ARG A 30 13.63 9.64 2.38
C ARG A 30 14.90 10.02 1.59
N PRO A 31 15.94 9.18 1.56
CA PRO A 31 17.12 9.49 0.78
C PRO A 31 16.64 9.82 -0.64
N ALA A 32 16.98 11.01 -1.13
CA ALA A 32 16.64 11.41 -2.48
C ALA A 32 17.21 10.34 -3.40
N VAL A 33 16.33 9.63 -4.12
CA VAL A 33 16.75 8.72 -5.17
C VAL A 33 17.58 9.56 -6.12
N SER A 34 18.87 9.26 -6.22
CA SER A 34 19.81 9.98 -7.08
C SER A 34 19.24 9.96 -8.50
N ALA A 35 18.90 11.15 -9.01
CA ALA A 35 18.46 11.33 -10.39
C ALA A 35 19.65 11.06 -11.32
N GLY A 36 19.82 9.78 -11.70
CA GLY A 36 20.52 9.43 -12.93
C GLY A 36 19.70 9.86 -14.14
N PRO A 37 20.19 9.65 -15.38
CA PRO A 37 19.43 9.94 -16.61
C PRO A 37 18.30 8.92 -16.79
N ASP A 38 17.35 8.91 -15.86
CA ASP A 38 16.15 8.08 -15.85
C ASP A 38 14.93 8.95 -16.16
N VAL A 39 14.85 9.46 -17.40
CA VAL A 39 13.59 10.02 -17.91
C VAL A 39 12.53 8.94 -18.21
N ASP A 40 12.84 7.67 -17.91
CA ASP A 40 11.99 6.49 -18.18
C ASP A 40 11.37 5.87 -16.90
N ARG A 41 11.72 6.36 -15.71
CA ARG A 41 11.19 5.87 -14.42
C ARG A 41 10.09 6.74 -13.81
N LEU A 42 9.71 7.82 -14.48
CA LEU A 42 8.71 8.76 -13.96
C LEU A 42 7.26 8.28 -14.14
N PHE A 43 7.03 7.19 -14.87
CA PHE A 43 5.69 6.64 -15.11
C PHE A 43 5.39 5.39 -14.28
N GLU A 44 6.36 4.52 -13.99
CA GLU A 44 6.12 3.28 -13.24
C GLU A 44 6.07 3.50 -11.72
N ALA A 45 4.92 3.95 -11.20
CA ALA A 45 4.71 4.25 -9.79
C ALA A 45 3.40 3.66 -9.21
N CYS A 46 3.15 2.37 -9.48
CA CYS A 46 1.93 1.69 -9.05
C CYS A 46 1.60 1.93 -7.56
N THR A 47 0.33 2.22 -7.28
CA THR A 47 -0.19 2.36 -5.92
C THR A 47 -1.22 1.29 -5.63
N VAL A 48 -1.14 0.68 -4.44
CA VAL A 48 -2.09 -0.32 -3.96
C VAL A 48 -2.84 0.22 -2.74
N ILE A 49 -4.17 0.02 -2.74
CA ILE A 49 -5.03 0.28 -1.58
C ILE A 49 -5.72 -1.03 -1.22
N MET A 50 -5.58 -1.44 0.05
CA MET A 50 -6.23 -2.63 0.58
C MET A 50 -7.19 -2.23 1.70
N VAL A 51 -8.39 -2.82 1.72
CA VAL A 51 -9.42 -2.56 2.73
C VAL A 51 -9.88 -3.89 3.31
N GLY A 52 -9.67 -4.06 4.61
CA GLY A 52 -10.15 -5.23 5.35
C GLY A 52 -11.64 -5.13 5.67
N ARG A 53 -12.27 -6.27 5.98
CA ARG A 53 -13.71 -6.39 6.30
C ARG A 53 -14.19 -5.38 7.36
N ALA A 54 -13.42 -5.18 8.42
CA ALA A 54 -13.79 -4.27 9.51
C ALA A 54 -13.51 -2.79 9.19
N ALA A 55 -12.77 -2.52 8.12
CA ALA A 55 -12.42 -1.17 7.68
C ALA A 55 -13.33 -0.65 6.56
N SER A 56 -14.08 -1.53 5.87
CA SER A 56 -15.09 -1.15 4.88
C SER A 56 -16.42 -0.80 5.55
N THR A 57 -17.23 0.02 4.89
CA THR A 57 -18.55 0.44 5.38
C THR A 57 -19.64 -0.62 5.22
N ASP A 58 -19.39 -1.62 4.39
CA ASP A 58 -20.35 -2.67 3.99
C ASP A 58 -19.88 -4.09 4.34
N GLY A 59 -18.71 -4.24 4.97
CA GLY A 59 -18.14 -5.54 5.31
C GLY A 59 -17.51 -6.29 4.13
N SER A 60 -17.34 -5.66 2.96
CA SER A 60 -16.56 -6.20 1.84
C SER A 60 -15.05 -6.21 2.12
N VAL A 61 -14.30 -6.99 1.35
CA VAL A 61 -12.83 -6.95 1.32
C VAL A 61 -12.41 -6.48 -0.06
N MET A 62 -11.53 -5.49 -0.14
CA MET A 62 -11.11 -4.88 -1.41
C MET A 62 -9.59 -4.86 -1.52
N SER A 63 -9.09 -5.12 -2.73
CA SER A 63 -7.71 -4.91 -3.13
C SER A 63 -7.74 -4.20 -4.48
N THR A 64 -7.15 -3.01 -4.55
CA THR A 64 -7.13 -2.19 -5.76
C THR A 64 -5.70 -1.81 -6.13
N HIS A 65 -5.44 -1.64 -7.42
CA HIS A 65 -4.13 -1.33 -7.98
C HIS A 65 -4.28 -0.23 -9.05
N ALA A 66 -3.57 0.89 -8.92
CA ALA A 66 -3.40 1.88 -9.97
C ALA A 66 -2.22 1.46 -10.88
N ALA A 67 -2.53 1.09 -12.12
CA ALA A 67 -1.57 0.50 -13.06
C ALA A 67 -0.92 1.60 -13.91
N ASP A 68 0.20 2.13 -13.43
CA ASP A 68 0.88 3.29 -14.05
C ASP A 68 1.90 2.86 -15.12
N CYS A 69 1.48 1.96 -16.01
CA CYS A 69 2.32 1.35 -17.06
C CYS A 69 2.42 2.17 -18.37
N GLY A 70 1.86 3.39 -18.39
CA GLY A 70 1.75 4.24 -19.58
C GLY A 70 0.68 3.78 -20.59
N VAL A 71 0.88 2.62 -21.22
CA VAL A 71 0.00 2.07 -22.27
C VAL A 71 -0.30 0.59 -21.95
N CYS A 72 -1.20 0.35 -20.98
CA CYS A 72 -1.70 -1.00 -20.70
C CYS A 72 -2.92 -1.35 -21.55
N ASP A 73 -3.05 -2.63 -21.87
CA ASP A 73 -4.32 -3.23 -22.26
C ASP A 73 -5.28 -3.28 -21.04
N PHE A 74 -6.46 -2.68 -21.19
CA PHE A 74 -7.53 -2.66 -20.19
C PHE A 74 -8.69 -3.60 -20.56
N THR A 75 -8.46 -4.57 -21.44
CA THR A 75 -9.46 -5.57 -21.83
C THR A 75 -9.69 -6.60 -20.71
N TRP A 76 -10.97 -6.92 -20.47
CA TRP A 76 -11.37 -7.89 -19.45
C TRP A 76 -11.68 -9.22 -20.11
N HIS A 77 -11.04 -10.29 -19.62
CA HIS A 77 -11.25 -11.66 -20.11
C HIS A 77 -11.72 -12.58 -18.99
N HIS A 78 -12.75 -13.38 -19.26
CA HIS A 78 -13.11 -14.51 -18.41
C HIS A 78 -12.34 -15.75 -18.86
N VAL A 79 -11.47 -16.27 -18.00
CA VAL A 79 -10.72 -17.51 -18.21
C VAL A 79 -11.30 -18.59 -17.28
N PRO A 80 -11.96 -19.64 -17.80
CA PRO A 80 -12.50 -20.72 -16.99
C PRO A 80 -11.42 -21.47 -16.22
N ALA A 81 -11.81 -22.17 -15.15
CA ALA A 81 -10.92 -23.08 -14.43
C ALA A 81 -10.36 -24.15 -15.38
N ALA A 82 -9.04 -24.40 -15.28
CA ALA A 82 -8.34 -25.41 -16.05
C ALA A 82 -7.51 -26.28 -15.09
N ASP A 83 -7.29 -27.54 -15.48
CA ASP A 83 -6.38 -28.44 -14.78
C ASP A 83 -4.96 -28.26 -15.32
N HIS A 84 -3.99 -28.06 -14.43
CA HIS A 84 -2.58 -27.90 -14.78
C HIS A 84 -1.74 -29.06 -14.25
N LYS A 85 -0.82 -29.57 -15.07
CA LYS A 85 0.13 -30.61 -14.63
C LYS A 85 1.22 -29.99 -13.73
N PRO A 86 1.80 -30.75 -12.79
CA PRO A 86 2.97 -30.29 -12.04
C PRO A 86 4.09 -29.82 -12.98
N GLY A 87 4.58 -28.60 -12.77
CA GLY A 87 5.64 -27.99 -13.60
C GLY A 87 5.16 -27.35 -14.91
N GLU A 88 3.87 -27.35 -15.19
CA GLU A 88 3.31 -26.58 -16.30
C GLU A 88 3.48 -25.06 -16.07
N MET A 89 3.87 -24.33 -17.11
CA MET A 89 4.14 -22.89 -17.03
C MET A 89 3.41 -22.13 -18.13
N ARG A 90 2.86 -20.96 -17.80
CA ARG A 90 2.34 -20.01 -18.79
C ARG A 90 3.50 -19.46 -19.62
N ARG A 91 3.37 -19.50 -20.94
CA ARG A 91 4.30 -18.80 -21.84
C ARG A 91 4.14 -17.29 -21.63
N LEU A 92 5.23 -16.63 -21.23
CA LEU A 92 5.30 -15.17 -21.17
C LEU A 92 5.90 -14.67 -22.48
N TYR A 93 5.13 -13.87 -23.21
CA TYR A 93 5.61 -13.19 -24.40
C TYR A 93 6.01 -11.78 -24.01
N ASN A 94 7.20 -11.34 -24.41
CA ASN A 94 7.58 -9.94 -24.28
C ASN A 94 6.89 -9.17 -25.41
N ILE A 95 5.81 -8.47 -25.07
CA ILE A 95 5.11 -7.56 -25.96
C ILE A 95 5.46 -6.15 -25.48
N ASN A 96 6.04 -5.33 -26.36
CA ASN A 96 6.34 -3.95 -26.03
C ASN A 96 5.03 -3.20 -25.77
N GLN A 97 4.76 -2.85 -24.52
CA GLN A 97 3.51 -2.18 -24.15
C GLN A 97 3.46 -0.73 -24.66
N ILE A 98 4.62 -0.11 -24.95
CA ILE A 98 4.75 1.30 -25.34
C ILE A 98 4.68 1.50 -26.87
N ARG A 99 5.02 0.48 -27.66
CA ARG A 99 5.06 0.53 -29.14
C ARG A 99 4.24 -0.60 -29.74
N THR A 100 3.18 -0.24 -30.46
CA THR A 100 2.32 -1.12 -31.27
C THR A 100 2.97 -1.51 -32.59
#